data_AF-A0A368A5P1-F1
#
_entry.id   AF-A0A368A5P1-F1
#
_cell.length_a   1.000
_cell.length_b   1.000
_cell.length_c   1.000
_cell.angle_alpha   90.00
_cell.angle_beta   90.00
_cell.angle_gamma   90.00
#
_symmetry.space_group_name_H-M   'P 1'
#
loop_
_entity.id
_entity.type
_entity.pdbx_description
1 polymer ?
#
loop_
_entity_poly.entity_id
_entity_poly.type
_entity_poly.pdbx_seq_one_letter_code
_entity_poly.pdbx_strand_id
1 'polypeptide(L)'
;MKVMASVYKMVMNGFPYEILRIAIEDIIFGRADGLSKTFIPSTAELRQYCENLEQQVRASVSYAKKLLTTPEEPDRSQVKLVSTERMAELLESLKQPIAGQEVF
;
A
#
# COMPACT_ATOMS: atom_id res chain seq x y z
N MET A 1 -5.77 25.81 24.64
CA MET A 1 -6.62 25.24 23.56
C MET A 1 -6.42 25.89 22.19
N LYS A 2 -6.44 27.23 22.04
CA LYS A 2 -6.33 27.89 20.71
C LYS A 2 -5.09 27.48 19.88
N VAL A 3 -3.92 27.39 20.51
CA VAL A 3 -2.68 26.99 19.83
C VAL A 3 -2.77 25.58 19.26
N MET A 4 -3.27 24.61 20.02
CA MET A 4 -3.44 23.23 19.55
C MET A 4 -4.37 23.18 18.34
N ALA A 5 -5.54 23.83 18.40
CA ALA A 5 -6.47 23.87 17.28
C ALA A 5 -5.85 24.45 16.00
N SER A 6 -5.00 25.48 16.12
CA SER A 6 -4.25 26.03 14.98
C SER A 6 -3.26 25.03 14.38
N VAL A 7 -2.57 24.25 15.21
CA VAL A 7 -1.62 23.23 14.73
C VAL A 7 -2.37 22.08 14.04
N TYR A 8 -3.48 21.60 14.58
CA TYR A 8 -4.31 20.59 13.89
C TYR A 8 -4.81 21.12 12.55
N LYS A 9 -5.32 22.36 12.51
CA LYS A 9 -5.79 22.96 11.27
C LYS A 9 -4.67 23.01 10.22
N MET A 10 -3.45 23.35 10.62
CA MET A 10 -2.30 23.37 9.72
C MET A 10 -1.96 21.98 9.18
N VAL A 11 -2.04 20.93 10.01
CA VAL A 11 -1.85 19.55 9.57
C VAL A 11 -2.95 19.13 8.60
N MET A 12 -4.22 19.39 8.95
CA MET A 12 -5.38 19.01 8.15
C MET A 12 -5.38 19.67 6.77
N ASN A 13 -4.98 20.94 6.68
CA ASN A 13 -4.85 21.64 5.40
C ASN A 13 -3.88 20.99 4.41
N GLY A 14 -3.01 20.09 4.87
CA GLY A 14 -2.09 19.33 4.02
C GLY A 14 -2.72 18.13 3.31
N PHE A 15 -3.98 17.77 3.61
CA PHE A 15 -4.61 16.56 3.09
C PHE A 15 -5.91 16.86 2.34
N PRO A 16 -6.28 16.03 1.34
CA PRO A 16 -7.59 16.09 0.70
C PRO A 16 -8.74 15.88 1.68
N TYR A 17 -9.90 16.48 1.41
CA TYR A 17 -11.10 16.37 2.24
C TYR A 17 -11.52 14.90 2.48
N GLU A 18 -11.53 14.07 1.45
CA GLU A 18 -11.88 12.65 1.55
C GLU A 18 -10.97 11.88 2.51
N ILE A 19 -9.67 12.19 2.55
CA ILE A 19 -8.73 11.55 3.47
C ILE A 19 -9.06 11.94 4.90
N LEU A 20 -9.35 13.22 5.15
CA LEU A 20 -9.76 13.69 6.47
C LEU A 20 -11.11 13.09 6.90
N ARG A 21 -12.07 12.95 5.99
CA ARG A 21 -13.37 12.34 6.27
C ARG A 21 -13.20 10.89 6.74
N ILE A 22 -12.45 10.09 5.99
CA ILE A 22 -12.20 8.68 6.32
C ILE A 22 -11.43 8.59 7.64
N ALA A 23 -10.40 9.42 7.84
CA ALA A 23 -9.65 9.42 9.09
C ALA A 23 -10.52 9.74 10.32
N ILE A 24 -11.44 10.71 10.20
CA ILE A 24 -12.39 11.03 11.27
C ILE A 24 -13.34 9.86 11.53
N GLU A 25 -13.86 9.22 10.48
CA GLU A 25 -14.72 8.03 10.62
C GLU A 25 -13.98 6.91 11.36
N ASP A 26 -12.75 6.60 10.94
CA ASP A 26 -11.97 5.53 11.58
C ASP A 26 -11.61 5.85 13.02
N ILE A 27 -11.37 7.12 13.37
CA ILE A 27 -11.20 7.55 14.77
C ILE A 27 -12.50 7.33 15.56
N ILE A 28 -13.65 7.78 15.05
CA ILE A 28 -14.95 7.67 15.73
C ILE A 28 -15.33 6.21 15.96
N PHE A 29 -15.08 5.34 14.97
CA PHE A 29 -15.40 3.92 15.05
C PHE A 29 -14.31 3.07 15.71
N GLY A 30 -13.19 3.67 16.15
CA GLY A 30 -12.08 2.95 16.78
C GLY A 30 -11.33 2.01 15.84
N ARG A 31 -11.36 2.26 14.52
CA ARG A 31 -10.63 1.54 13.46
C ARG A 31 -9.29 2.20 13.10
N ALA A 32 -9.00 3.33 13.72
CA ALA A 32 -7.79 4.10 13.56
C ALA A 32 -6.56 3.39 14.18
N ASP A 33 -6.06 2.35 13.50
CA ASP A 33 -4.89 1.60 13.93
C ASP A 33 -3.64 2.50 14.01
N GLY A 34 -2.87 2.35 15.10
CA GLY A 34 -1.64 3.10 15.33
C GLY A 34 -1.85 4.52 15.88
N LEU A 35 -3.10 5.00 16.02
CA LEU A 35 -3.41 6.21 16.76
C LEU A 35 -3.55 5.89 18.26
N SER A 36 -2.98 6.73 19.11
CA SER A 36 -3.19 6.65 20.55
C SER A 36 -4.69 6.61 20.88
N LYS A 37 -5.08 5.71 21.81
CA LYS A 37 -6.46 5.60 22.33
C LYS A 37 -6.86 6.79 23.23
N THR A 38 -6.03 7.82 23.32
CA THR A 38 -6.39 9.08 23.97
C THR A 38 -7.51 9.78 23.19
N PHE A 39 -8.35 10.55 23.88
CA PHE A 39 -9.49 11.26 23.29
C PHE A 39 -9.12 12.17 22.10
N ILE A 40 -7.85 12.57 22.00
CA ILE A 40 -7.28 13.33 20.88
C ILE A 40 -5.89 12.73 20.56
N PRO A 41 -5.64 12.26 19.33
CA PRO A 41 -4.31 11.81 18.89
C PRO A 41 -3.41 13.00 18.62
N SER A 42 -2.11 12.93 18.91
CA SER A 42 -1.19 14.03 18.63
C SER A 42 -1.17 14.43 17.14
N THR A 43 -0.72 15.64 16.86
CA THR A 43 -0.67 16.17 15.48
C THR A 43 0.30 15.39 14.59
N ALA A 44 1.35 14.78 15.17
CA ALA A 44 2.28 13.91 14.47
C ALA A 44 1.62 12.56 14.12
N GLU A 45 0.95 11.92 15.09
CA GLU A 45 0.22 10.67 14.85
C GLU A 45 -0.88 10.87 13.80
N LEU A 46 -1.67 11.95 13.91
CA LEU A 46 -2.72 12.24 12.94
C LEU A 46 -2.16 12.48 11.54
N ARG A 47 -1.05 13.22 11.43
CA ARG A 47 -0.40 13.46 10.14
C ARG A 47 0.04 12.15 9.50
N GLN A 48 0.76 11.31 10.25
CA GLN A 48 1.28 10.04 9.77
C GLN A 48 0.13 9.09 9.36
N TYR A 49 -0.96 9.06 10.13
CA TYR A 49 -2.14 8.29 9.79
C TYR A 49 -2.76 8.73 8.46
N CYS A 50 -2.96 10.04 8.28
CA CYS A 50 -3.48 10.60 7.02
C CYS A 50 -2.55 10.34 5.83
N GLU A 51 -1.23 10.42 5.99
CA GLU A 51 -0.25 10.10 4.94
C GLU A 51 -0.37 8.63 4.50
N ASN A 52 -0.46 7.71 5.45
CA ASN A 52 -0.64 6.29 5.17
C ASN A 52 -1.97 6.03 4.45
N LEU A 53 -3.04 6.67 4.90
CA LEU A 53 -4.36 6.54 4.29
C LEU A 53 -4.36 7.06 2.85
N GLU A 54 -3.74 8.22 2.59
CA GLU A 54 -3.62 8.76 1.23
C GLU A 54 -2.83 7.80 0.32
N GLN A 55 -1.74 7.23 0.82
CA GLN A 55 -0.95 6.25 0.07
C GLN A 55 -1.76 5.00 -0.27
N GLN A 56 -2.55 4.47 0.67
CA GLN A 56 -3.41 3.31 0.45
C GLN A 56 -4.50 3.59 -0.60
N VAL A 57 -5.15 4.75 -0.51
CA VAL A 57 -6.16 5.18 -1.50
C VAL A 57 -5.51 5.33 -2.88
N ARG A 58 -4.34 5.98 -2.97
CA ARG A 58 -3.60 6.14 -4.22
C ARG A 58 -3.17 4.80 -4.82
N ALA A 59 -2.72 3.87 -4.00
CA ALA A 59 -2.36 2.53 -4.43
C ALA A 59 -3.58 1.78 -4.98
N SER A 60 -4.71 1.83 -4.27
CA SER A 60 -5.97 1.22 -4.70
C SER A 60 -6.47 1.80 -6.02
N VAL A 61 -6.45 3.12 -6.18
CA VAL A 61 -6.83 3.79 -7.44
C VAL A 61 -5.88 3.41 -8.57
N SER A 62 -4.58 3.35 -8.30
CA SER A 62 -3.58 2.95 -9.30
C SER A 62 -3.77 1.50 -9.74
N TYR A 63 -4.09 0.61 -8.81
CA TYR A 63 -4.39 -0.79 -9.10
C TYR A 63 -5.68 -0.94 -9.91
N ALA A 64 -6.77 -0.27 -9.49
CA ALA A 64 -8.03 -0.26 -10.22
C ALA A 64 -7.85 0.28 -11.65
N LYS A 65 -7.08 1.37 -11.81
CA LYS A 65 -6.73 1.91 -13.12
C LYS A 65 -6.01 0.87 -13.97
N LYS A 66 -5.01 0.17 -13.42
CA LYS A 66 -4.31 -0.91 -14.14
C LYS A 66 -5.30 -1.96 -14.60
N LEU A 67 -6.14 -2.50 -13.72
CA LEU A 67 -7.14 -3.51 -14.06
C LEU A 67 -8.08 -3.07 -15.19
N LEU A 68 -8.53 -1.81 -15.17
CA LEU A 68 -9.41 -1.26 -16.21
C LEU A 68 -8.69 -1.02 -17.55
N THR A 69 -7.37 -0.80 -17.53
CA THR A 69 -6.56 -0.55 -18.73
C THR A 69 -5.91 -1.80 -19.30
N THR A 70 -5.83 -2.88 -18.53
CA THR A 70 -5.33 -4.16 -19.04
C THR A 70 -6.37 -4.68 -20.04
N PRO A 71 -5.97 -4.97 -21.29
CA PRO A 71 -6.84 -5.70 -22.21
C PRO A 71 -7.27 -7.00 -21.53
N GLU A 72 -8.55 -7.38 -21.65
CA GLU A 72 -8.99 -8.68 -21.16
C GLU A 72 -8.03 -9.77 -21.66
N GLU A 73 -7.42 -10.51 -20.73
CA GLU A 73 -6.55 -11.63 -21.08
C GLU A 73 -7.36 -12.58 -21.98
N PRO A 74 -6.84 -13.02 -23.14
CA PRO A 74 -7.49 -14.08 -23.87
C PRO A 74 -7.62 -15.28 -22.94
N ASP A 75 -8.80 -15.90 -22.98
CA ASP A 75 -9.22 -17.06 -22.20
C ASP A 75 -8.04 -17.94 -21.70
N ARG A 76 -7.90 -18.04 -20.37
CA ARG A 76 -6.85 -18.83 -19.70
C ARG A 76 -6.86 -20.31 -20.08
N SER A 77 -7.87 -20.78 -20.83
CA SER A 77 -7.86 -22.06 -21.51
C SER A 77 -6.71 -22.23 -22.53
N GLN A 78 -6.05 -21.14 -22.95
CA GLN A 78 -4.89 -21.17 -23.86
C GLN A 78 -3.52 -20.99 -23.19
N VAL A 79 -3.44 -20.97 -21.85
CA VAL A 79 -2.13 -21.08 -21.19
C VAL A 79 -1.60 -22.49 -21.45
N LYS A 80 -0.78 -22.63 -22.49
CA LYS A 80 -0.03 -23.85 -22.80
C LYS A 80 0.75 -24.22 -21.54
N LEU A 81 0.22 -25.20 -20.79
CA LEU A 81 0.87 -25.78 -19.62
C LEU A 81 2.33 -26.05 -20.01
N VAL A 82 3.26 -25.39 -19.32
CA VAL A 82 4.69 -25.62 -19.51
C VAL A 82 4.90 -27.12 -19.29
N SER A 83 5.39 -27.82 -20.32
CA SER A 83 5.63 -29.26 -20.20
C SER A 83 6.60 -29.51 -19.05
N THR A 84 6.42 -30.64 -18.36
CA THR A 84 7.27 -31.08 -17.25
C THR A 84 8.75 -31.08 -17.61
N GLU A 85 9.07 -31.33 -18.87
CA GLU A 85 10.41 -31.26 -19.47
C GLU A 85 11.01 -29.85 -19.39
N ARG A 86 10.28 -28.79 -19.79
CA ARG A 86 10.76 -27.41 -19.68
C ARG A 86 10.94 -26.94 -18.25
N MET A 87 10.12 -27.47 -17.33
CA MET A 87 10.26 -27.18 -15.90
C MET A 87 11.52 -27.84 -15.31
N ALA A 88 11.85 -29.05 -15.76
CA ALA A 88 13.07 -29.74 -15.36
C ALA A 88 14.34 -29.03 -15.86
N GLU A 89 14.35 -28.57 -17.11
CA GLU A 89 15.46 -27.77 -17.68
C GLU A 89 15.69 -26.47 -16.90
N LEU A 90 14.62 -25.76 -16.53
CA LEU A 90 14.72 -24.54 -15.71
C LEU A 90 15.30 -24.84 -14.32
N LEU A 91 14.85 -25.90 -13.66
CA LEU A 91 15.38 -26.29 -12.36
C LEU A 91 16.84 -26.72 -12.41
N GLU A 92 17.28 -27.31 -13.52
CA GLU A 92 18.68 -27.68 -13.74
C GLU A 92 19.55 -26.42 -13.97
N SER A 93 19.05 -25.44 -14.72
CA SER A 93 19.74 -24.16 -14.91
C SER A 93 19.93 -23.36 -13.61
N LEU A 94 18.98 -23.46 -12.67
CA LEU A 94 19.04 -22.79 -11.36
C LEU A 94 19.96 -23.50 -10.35
N LYS A 95 20.32 -24.76 -10.59
CA LYS A 95 21.25 -25.51 -9.74
C LYS A 95 22.72 -25.22 -10.03
N GLN A 96 23.03 -24.47 -11.09
CA GLN A 96 24.41 -24.09 -11.35
C GLN A 96 24.85 -23.04 -10.32
N PRO A 97 25.92 -23.31 -9.55
CA PRO A 97 26.43 -22.35 -8.57
C PRO A 97 26.90 -21.10 -9.30
N ILE A 98 26.53 -19.93 -8.77
CA ILE A 98 27.13 -18.65 -9.17
C ILE A 98 28.60 -18.73 -8.77
N ALA A 99 29.46 -19.11 -9.72
CA ALA A 99 30.89 -19.08 -9.55
C ALA A 99 31.33 -17.61 -9.52
N GLY A 100 31.52 -17.05 -8.31
CA GLY A 100 32.19 -15.76 -8.17
C GLY A 100 31.73 -14.84 -7.05
N GLN A 101 31.57 -15.33 -5.82
CA GLN A 101 31.73 -14.46 -4.64
C GLN A 101 32.69 -15.11 -3.66
N GLU A 102 33.98 -14.85 -3.86
CA GLU A 102 34.98 -14.96 -2.82
C GLU A 102 34.69 -13.88 -1.76
N VAL A 103 34.56 -14.34 -0.52
CA VAL A 103 34.42 -13.53 0.68
C VAL A 103 35.81 -13.05 1.08
N PHE A 104 36.00 -11.74 1.17
CA PHE A 104 37.00 -11.09 2.02
C PHE A 104 36.35 -9.94 2.78
#